data_AF-A0A137SAQ7-F1
#
_entry.id   AF-A0A137SAQ7-F1
#
_cell.length_a   1.000
_cell.length_b   1.000
_cell.length_c   1.000
_cell.angle_alpha   90.00
_cell.angle_beta   90.00
_cell.angle_gamma   90.00
#
_symmetry.space_group_name_H-M   'P 1'
#
loop_
_entity.id
_entity.type
_entity.pdbx_description
1 polymer ?
#
loop_
_entity_poly.entity_id
_entity_poly.type
_entity_poly.pdbx_seq_one_letter_code
_entity_poly.pdbx_strand_id
1 'polypeptide(L)' 'MKAIYIEQYGNADQLTLGELTKPEIADNQVLIKVHGAAVNPVDWMVREGFLQSSGEHQLPLILG' A
#
# COMPACT_ATOMS: atom_id res chain seq x y z
N MET A 1 -6.09 11.39 -3.54
CA MET A 1 -5.81 10.36 -4.56
C MET A 1 -6.44 9.10 -4.05
N LYS A 2 -7.20 8.41 -4.90
CA LYS A 2 -7.84 7.15 -4.51
C LYS A 2 -6.80 6.07 -4.35
N ALA A 3 -6.86 5.33 -3.26
CA ALA A 3 -5.97 4.22 -2.97
C ALA A 3 -6.71 3.10 -2.21
N ILE A 4 -6.21 1.88 -2.36
CA ILE A 4 -6.51 0.77 -1.46
C ILE A 4 -5.38 0.69 -0.44
N TYR A 5 -5.71 0.76 0.85
CA TYR A 5 -4.73 0.75 1.93
C TYR A 5 -5.23 -0.03 3.13
N ILE A 6 -4.31 -0.36 4.04
CA ILE A 6 -4.60 -0.95 5.34
C ILE A 6 -4.10 -0.06 6.47
N GLU A 7 -4.85 0.01 7.58
CA GLU A 7 -4.43 0.69 8.81
C GLU A 7 -3.88 -0.27 9.85
N GLN A 8 -4.17 -1.56 9.70
CA GLN A 8 -3.69 -2.66 10.50
C GLN A 8 -3.62 -3.94 9.66
N TYR A 9 -2.73 -4.84 10.03
CA TYR A 9 -2.60 -6.14 9.35
C TYR A 9 -3.82 -7.03 9.60
N GLY A 10 -4.14 -7.91 8.66
CA GLY A 10 -5.21 -8.88 8.79
C GLY A 10 -5.71 -9.48 7.47
N ASN A 11 -6.91 -10.04 7.53
CA ASN A 11 -7.58 -10.64 6.38
C ASN A 11 -8.03 -9.56 5.35
N ALA A 12 -8.76 -9.98 4.32
CA ALA A 12 -9.22 -9.08 3.27
C ALA A 12 -10.11 -7.93 3.75
N ASP A 13 -10.75 -8.05 4.91
CA ASP A 13 -11.65 -7.03 5.46
C ASP A 13 -10.90 -5.77 5.93
N GLN A 14 -9.57 -5.82 6.03
CA GLN A 14 -8.74 -4.66 6.37
C GLN A 14 -8.50 -3.72 5.18
N LEU A 15 -8.88 -4.12 3.96
CA LEU A 15 -8.69 -3.30 2.76
C LEU A 15 -9.69 -2.14 2.75
N THR A 16 -9.17 -0.92 2.85
CA THR A 16 -9.94 0.32 2.79
C THR A 16 -9.73 1.00 1.44
N LEU A 17 -10.82 1.31 0.75
CA LEU A 17 -10.81 2.25 -0.37
C LEU A 17 -11.06 3.67 0.17
N GLY A 18 -10.11 4.57 -0.04
CA GLY A 18 -10.25 5.95 0.43
C GLY A 18 -9.47 6.96 -0.40
N GLU A 19 -9.59 8.23 -0.02
CA GLU A 19 -8.82 9.35 -0.58
C GLU A 19 -7.66 9.68 0.35
N LEU A 20 -6.43 9.61 -0.15
CA LEU A 20 -5.21 10.00 0.57
C LEU A 20 -4.55 11.21 -0.08
N THR A 21 -3.69 11.91 0.65
CA THR A 21 -2.91 13.01 0.10
C THR A 21 -2.04 12.52 -1.05
N LYS A 22 -2.00 13.27 -2.16
CA LYS A 22 -1.09 12.98 -3.26
C LYS A 22 0.35 13.18 -2.76
N PRO A 23 1.26 12.22 -2.96
CA PRO A 23 2.63 12.36 -2.48
C PRO A 23 3.37 13.48 -3.21
N GLU A 24 4.23 14.16 -2.46
CA GLU A 24 5.24 15.08 -2.99
C GLU A 24 6.52 14.30 -3.34
N ILE A 25 7.30 14.81 -4.28
CA ILE A 25 8.53 14.15 -4.75
C ILE A 25 9.74 15.03 -4.51
N ALA A 26 10.88 14.41 -4.24
CA ALA A 26 12.19 15.06 -4.27
C ALA A 26 12.75 15.12 -5.71
N ASP A 27 13.85 15.87 -5.90
CA ASP A 27 14.49 16.09 -7.21
C ASP A 27 14.89 14.79 -7.95
N ASN A 28 15.13 13.71 -7.21
CA ASN A 28 15.54 12.40 -7.73
C ASN A 28 14.40 11.37 -7.81
N GLN A 29 13.15 11.81 -7.73
CA GLN A 29 11.97 10.95 -7.75
C GLN A 29 11.04 11.31 -8.92
N VAL A 30 10.19 10.36 -9.29
CA VAL A 30 9.14 10.57 -10.29
C VAL A 30 7.78 10.26 -9.69
N LEU A 31 6.78 11.03 -10.08
CA LEU A 31 5.40 10.79 -9.68
C LEU A 31 4.63 10.15 -10.83
N ILE A 32 4.25 8.88 -10.64
CA ILE A 32 3.56 8.10 -11.66
C ILE A 32 2.05 8.15 -11.42
N LYS A 33 1.29 8.50 -12.46
CA LYS A 33 -0.17 8.33 -12.45
C LYS A 33 -0.50 6.90 -12.86
N VAL A 34 -0.78 6.05 -11.87
CA VAL A 34 -1.13 4.64 -12.08
C VAL A 34 -2.46 4.53 -12.85
N HIS A 35 -2.45 3.82 -13.98
CA HIS A 35 -3.65 3.50 -14.76
C HIS A 35 -4.22 2.12 -14.41
N GLY A 36 -3.35 1.18 -14.04
CA GLY A 36 -3.70 -0.14 -13.55
C GLY A 36 -2.55 -0.73 -12.74
N ALA A 37 -2.87 -1.63 -11.82
CA ALA A 37 -1.93 -2.36 -10.98
C ALA A 37 -2.17 -3.86 -11.11
N ALA A 38 -1.10 -4.65 -11.00
CA ALA A 38 -1.18 -6.10 -10.96
C ALA A 38 -1.37 -6.58 -9.51
N VAL A 39 -2.05 -7.71 -9.34
CA VAL A 39 -2.17 -8.39 -8.05
C VAL A 39 -1.22 -9.58 -8.03
N ASN A 40 -0.42 -9.70 -6.98
CA ASN A 40 0.58 -10.73 -6.77
C ASN A 40 0.35 -11.45 -5.44
N PRO A 41 0.85 -12.70 -5.28
CA PRO A 41 0.72 -13.43 -4.02
C PRO A 41 1.33 -12.71 -2.80
N VAL A 42 2.38 -11.92 -3.00
CA VAL A 42 3.01 -11.20 -1.89
C VAL A 42 2.10 -10.13 -1.27
N ASP A 43 1.16 -9.57 -2.05
CA ASP A 43 0.32 -8.46 -1.59
C ASP A 43 -0.58 -8.88 -0.41
N TRP A 44 -1.19 -10.06 -0.49
CA TRP A 44 -2.01 -10.58 0.61
C TRP A 44 -1.15 -11.09 1.78
N MET A 45 0.06 -11.59 1.53
CA MET A 45 0.98 -12.00 2.60
C MET A 45 1.44 -10.79 3.42
N VAL A 46 1.76 -9.67 2.75
CA VAL A 46 2.06 -8.38 3.38
C VAL A 46 0.86 -7.90 4.18
N ARG A 47 -0.34 -7.92 3.58
CA ARG A 47 -1.58 -7.53 4.27
C ARG A 47 -1.83 -8.33 5.54
N GLU A 48 -1.58 -9.64 5.52
CA GLU A 48 -1.74 -10.52 6.69
C GLU A 48 -0.60 -10.39 7.71
N GLY A 49 0.43 -9.60 7.43
CA GLY A 49 1.50 -9.29 8.37
C GLY A 49 2.68 -10.27 8.34
N PHE A 50 2.80 -11.13 7.32
CA PHE A 50 3.91 -12.08 7.20
C PHE A 50 5.29 -11.41 7.17
N LEU A 51 5.34 -10.16 6.68
CA LEU A 51 6.56 -9.34 6.61
C LEU A 51 6.59 -8.21 7.64
N GLN A 52 5.72 -8.19 8.65
CA GLN A 52 5.65 -7.10 9.63
C GLN A 52 6.98 -6.89 10.38
N SER A 53 7.71 -7.96 10.68
CA SER A 53 8.99 -7.91 11.40
C SER A 53 10.18 -7.49 10.54
N SER A 54 10.02 -7.35 9.22
CA SER A 54 11.08 -6.92 8.30
C SER A 54 11.49 -5.46 8.47
N GLY A 55 10.57 -4.62 8.97
CA GLY A 55 10.75 -3.16 9.01
C GLY A 55 10.58 -2.45 7.66
N GLU A 56 10.22 -3.19 6.59
CA GLU A 56 10.07 -2.62 5.24
C GLU A 56 8.77 -1.83 5.04
N HIS A 57 7.77 -2.06 5.90
CA HIS A 57 6.43 -1.47 5.75
C HIS A 57 6.02 -0.66 6.97
N GLN A 58 5.41 0.50 6.71
CA GLN A 58 4.81 1.37 7.72
C GLN A 58 3.32 1.50 7.46
N LEU A 59 2.52 1.46 8.53
CA LEU A 59 1.08 1.66 8.47
C LEU A 59 0.75 3.16 8.65
N PRO A 60 -0.27 3.71 7.96
CA PRO A 60 -1.12 3.04 6.98
C PRO A 60 -0.35 2.70 5.68
N LEU A 61 -0.59 1.50 5.16
CA LEU A 61 0.16 0.94 4.02
C LEU A 61 -0.74 0.85 2.79
N ILE A 62 -0.33 1.48 1.69
CA ILE A 62 -0.88 1.22 0.36
C ILE A 62 -0.21 -0.07 -0.16
N LEU A 63 -1.01 -1.07 -0.49
CA LEU A 63 -0.53 -2.31 -1.12
C LEU A 63 -0.40 -2.08 -2.63
N GLY A 64 0.62 -2.66 -3.26
CA GLY A 64 0.76 -2.69 -4.73
C GLY A 64 0.72 -1.33 -5.41
#